data_AF-A0A319CMD2-F1
#
_entry.id   AF-A0A319CMD2-F1
#
_cell.length_a   1.000
_cell.length_b   1.000
_cell.length_c   1.000
_cell.angle_alpha   90.00
_cell.angle_beta   90.00
_cell.angle_gamma   90.00
#
_symmetry.space_group_name_H-M   'P 1'
#
loop_
_entity.id
_entity.type
_entity.pdbx_description
1 polymer ?
#
loop_
_entity_poly.entity_id
_entity_poly.type
_entity_poly.pdbx_seq_one_letter_code
_entity_poly.pdbx_strand_id
1 'polypeptide(L)'
;MGFSQGCALASAMIIQHAEQHPSEKPLFKLAVFICGASPFDPSGTELIEPPVPSVATAVTGAWPITIPTTHIVGKQDALYPHSMRLYGVCDPAQAEFYDHGSRHLVPFDVKNTEAMIAAVEGSIRRVLVGGK
;
A
#
# COMPACT_ATOMS: atom_id res chain seq x y z
N MET A 1 1.82 -8.94 -3.52
CA MET A 1 0.65 -9.02 -2.62
C MET A 1 1.12 -9.47 -1.27
N GLY A 2 0.56 -8.93 -0.18
CA GLY A 2 0.87 -9.35 1.19
C GLY A 2 -0.37 -9.37 2.08
N PHE A 3 -0.31 -10.16 3.16
CA PHE A 3 -1.26 -10.15 4.26
C PHE A 3 -0.51 -9.88 5.57
N SER A 4 -1.07 -9.05 6.46
CA SER A 4 -0.49 -8.78 7.78
C SER A 4 0.98 -8.31 7.67
N GLN A 5 1.93 -8.96 8.35
CA GLN A 5 3.37 -8.67 8.26
C GLN A 5 3.95 -8.80 6.85
N GLY A 6 3.34 -9.61 5.98
CA GLY A 6 3.76 -9.73 4.59
C GLY A 6 3.61 -8.41 3.84
N CYS A 7 2.69 -7.54 4.27
CA CYS A 7 2.57 -6.19 3.72
C CYS A 7 3.75 -5.32 4.14
N ALA A 8 4.20 -5.40 5.40
CA ALA A 8 5.35 -4.66 5.89
C ALA A 8 6.62 -5.02 5.11
N LEU A 9 6.86 -6.33 4.91
CA LEU A 9 7.99 -6.79 4.10
C LEU A 9 7.89 -6.33 2.65
N ALA A 10 6.74 -6.55 2.00
CA ALA A 10 6.56 -6.20 0.59
C ALA A 10 6.69 -4.69 0.35
N SER A 11 6.14 -3.86 1.24
CA SER A 11 6.25 -2.40 1.16
C SER A 11 7.67 -1.91 1.41
N ALA A 12 8.37 -2.45 2.41
CA ALA A 12 9.78 -2.15 2.66
C ALA A 12 10.65 -2.49 1.44
N MET A 13 10.43 -3.63 0.79
CA MET A 13 11.12 -4.00 -0.45
C MET A 13 10.87 -3.03 -1.60
N ILE A 14 9.62 -2.56 -1.76
CA ILE A 14 9.27 -1.57 -2.80
C ILE A 14 9.99 -0.24 -2.55
N ILE A 15 9.95 0.24 -1.31
CA ILE A 15 10.56 1.51 -0.91
C ILE A 15 12.08 1.43 -1.07
N GLN A 16 12.71 0.39 -0.53
CA GLN A 16 14.15 0.18 -0.64
C GLN A 16 14.61 0.12 -2.10
N HIS A 17 13.87 -0.58 -2.98
CA HIS A 17 14.20 -0.62 -4.39
C HIS A 17 14.14 0.78 -5.04
N ALA A 18 13.08 1.55 -4.75
CA ALA A 18 12.93 2.90 -5.28
C ALA A 18 14.02 3.87 -4.80
N GLU A 19 14.47 3.73 -3.55
CA GLU A 19 15.57 4.52 -2.99
C GLU A 19 16.93 4.15 -3.60
N GLN A 20 17.19 2.85 -3.78
CA GLN A 20 18.48 2.36 -4.29
C GLN A 20 18.61 2.50 -5.81
N HIS A 21 17.49 2.49 -6.55
CA HIS A 21 17.46 2.49 -8.01
C HIS A 21 16.48 3.55 -8.57
N PRO A 22 16.67 4.85 -8.29
CA PRO A 22 15.67 5.89 -8.57
C PRO A 22 15.42 6.14 -10.07
N SER A 23 16.34 5.74 -10.95
CA SER A 23 16.19 5.84 -12.41
C SER A 23 15.71 4.55 -13.07
N GLU A 24 15.58 3.47 -12.30
CA GLU A 24 15.10 2.19 -12.80
C GLU A 24 13.59 2.08 -12.71
N LYS A 25 13.04 1.07 -13.38
CA LYS A 25 11.62 0.76 -13.28
C LYS A 25 11.30 0.27 -11.86
N PRO A 26 10.06 0.52 -11.38
CA PRO A 26 9.61 -0.05 -10.11
C PRO A 26 9.72 -1.57 -10.09
N LEU A 27 10.09 -2.13 -8.93
CA LEU A 27 10.23 -3.58 -8.72
C LEU A 27 8.96 -4.35 -9.07
N PHE A 28 7.80 -3.78 -8.76
CA PHE A 28 6.48 -4.30 -9.09
C PHE A 28 5.66 -3.24 -9.80
N LYS A 29 4.72 -3.66 -10.66
CA LYS A 29 3.80 -2.74 -11.35
C LYS A 29 2.63 -2.29 -10.47
N LEU A 30 2.26 -3.10 -9.48
CA LEU A 30 1.21 -2.80 -8.50
C LEU A 30 1.44 -3.60 -7.21
N ALA A 31 0.82 -3.18 -6.12
CA ALA A 31 0.79 -3.93 -4.87
C ALA A 31 -0.65 -4.09 -4.33
N VAL A 32 -0.90 -5.20 -3.63
CA VAL A 32 -2.15 -5.45 -2.91
C VAL A 32 -1.79 -5.79 -1.47
N PHE A 33 -2.36 -5.04 -0.53
CA PHE A 33 -2.13 -5.16 0.90
C PHE A 33 -3.44 -5.49 1.60
N ILE A 34 -3.46 -6.61 2.32
CA ILE A 34 -4.64 -7.09 3.04
C ILE A 34 -4.33 -7.07 4.55
N CYS A 35 -5.12 -6.32 5.33
CA CYS A 35 -4.91 -6.11 6.77
C CYS A 35 -3.43 -5.79 7.09
N GLY A 36 -2.83 -4.88 6.32
CA GLY A 36 -1.38 -4.71 6.27
C GLY A 36 -0.77 -4.07 7.51
N ALA A 37 0.38 -4.58 7.93
CA ALA A 37 1.25 -3.93 8.90
C ALA A 37 2.07 -2.78 8.28
N SER A 38 2.53 -1.86 9.12
CA SER A 38 3.32 -0.70 8.71
C SER A 38 4.67 -1.09 8.07
N PRO A 39 5.17 -0.34 7.09
CA PRO A 39 6.50 -0.55 6.54
C PRO A 39 7.60 -0.20 7.55
N PHE A 40 8.72 -0.90 7.43
CA PHE A 40 9.96 -0.63 8.17
C PHE A 40 11.00 -0.01 7.24
N ASP A 41 11.91 0.74 7.83
CA ASP A 41 13.11 1.24 7.15
C ASP A 41 14.03 0.06 6.73
N PRO A 42 15.05 0.30 5.89
CA PRO A 42 15.97 -0.75 5.44
C PRO A 42 16.71 -1.48 6.57
N SER A 43 16.87 -0.86 7.74
CA SER A 43 17.48 -1.51 8.91
C SER A 43 16.51 -2.45 9.65
N GLY A 44 15.20 -2.31 9.41
CA GLY A 44 14.16 -3.09 10.07
C GLY A 44 13.88 -2.67 11.51
N THR A 45 14.43 -1.53 11.96
CA THR A 45 14.29 -1.08 13.35
C THR A 45 13.25 0.00 13.52
N GLU A 46 13.05 0.85 12.50
CA GLU A 46 12.16 2.01 12.58
C GLU A 46 11.00 1.87 11.60
N LEU A 47 9.84 2.39 12.00
CA LEU A 47 8.68 2.44 11.12
C LEU A 47 8.77 3.64 10.19
N ILE A 48 8.50 3.43 8.90
CA ILE A 48 8.44 4.54 7.94
C ILE A 48 7.16 5.35 8.21
N GLU A 49 7.32 6.67 8.38
CA GLU A 49 6.23 7.61 8.57
C GLU A 49 5.66 8.07 7.23
N PRO A 50 4.33 8.30 7.14
CA PRO A 50 3.73 9.07 6.06
C PRO A 50 4.40 10.44 5.92
N PRO A 51 4.64 10.93 4.69
CA PRO A 51 5.24 12.23 4.48
C PRO A 51 4.35 13.36 5.04
N VAL A 52 4.98 14.36 5.65
CA VAL A 52 4.27 15.49 6.26
C VAL A 52 3.89 16.51 5.17
N PRO A 53 2.60 16.87 5.00
CA PRO A 53 2.16 17.75 3.90
C PRO A 53 2.83 19.12 3.86
N SER A 54 3.32 19.63 4.99
CA SER A 54 3.98 20.93 5.11
C SER A 54 5.44 20.95 4.67
N VAL A 55 6.05 19.79 4.41
CA VAL A 55 7.48 19.63 4.06
C VAL A 55 7.68 18.96 2.69
N ALA A 56 6.59 18.48 2.06
CA ALA A 56 6.62 17.92 0.72
C ALA A 56 6.88 19.02 -0.32
N THR A 57 8.16 19.31 -0.59
CA THR A 57 8.56 20.13 -1.72
C THR A 57 8.50 19.29 -2.99
N ALA A 58 8.14 19.92 -4.11
CA ALA A 58 7.94 19.29 -5.43
C ALA A 58 9.18 18.59 -6.04
N VAL A 59 10.29 18.47 -5.30
CA VAL A 59 11.60 18.02 -5.79
C VAL A 59 11.94 16.59 -5.35
N THR A 60 11.37 16.10 -4.25
CA THR A 60 11.48 14.71 -3.80
C THR A 60 10.08 14.10 -3.88
N GLY A 61 9.89 13.05 -4.69
CA GLY A 61 8.58 12.45 -4.95
C GLY A 61 7.72 12.36 -3.69
N ALA A 62 6.49 12.88 -3.75
CA ALA A 62 5.69 13.20 -2.56
C ALA A 62 5.36 11.98 -1.67
N TRP A 63 5.54 10.75 -2.18
CA TRP A 63 5.15 9.50 -1.51
C TRP A 63 6.23 8.43 -1.68
N PRO A 64 6.59 7.67 -0.61
CA PRO A 64 7.52 6.55 -0.69
C PRO A 64 7.11 5.45 -1.69
N ILE A 65 5.81 5.20 -1.86
CA ILE A 65 5.27 4.21 -2.80
C ILE A 65 4.39 4.92 -3.83
N THR A 66 4.82 4.95 -5.08
CA THR A 66 4.11 5.64 -6.19
C THR A 66 3.44 4.71 -7.19
N ILE A 67 3.66 3.40 -7.07
CA ILE A 67 2.96 2.40 -7.91
C ILE A 67 1.49 2.29 -7.48
N PRO A 68 0.57 1.87 -8.37
CA PRO A 68 -0.80 1.53 -7.99
C PRO A 68 -0.85 0.54 -6.82
N THR A 69 -1.65 0.87 -5.80
CA THR A 69 -1.85 0.02 -4.63
C THR A 69 -3.33 -0.28 -4.43
N THR A 70 -3.63 -1.45 -3.87
CA THR A 70 -4.95 -1.78 -3.32
C THR A 70 -4.79 -2.05 -1.84
N HIS A 71 -5.58 -1.38 -1.01
CA HIS A 71 -5.63 -1.56 0.44
C HIS A 71 -6.96 -2.18 0.81
N ILE A 72 -6.92 -3.40 1.32
CA ILE A 72 -8.07 -4.12 1.85
C ILE A 72 -7.90 -4.19 3.36
N VAL A 73 -8.81 -3.56 4.10
CA VAL A 73 -8.69 -3.38 5.55
C VAL A 73 -9.94 -3.86 6.27
N GLY A 74 -9.81 -4.19 7.55
CA GLY A 74 -10.93 -4.50 8.42
C GLY A 74 -11.10 -3.43 9.48
N LYS A 75 -12.20 -2.69 9.50
CA LYS A 75 -12.46 -1.64 10.51
C LYS A 75 -12.36 -2.09 11.96
N GLN A 76 -12.63 -3.37 12.24
CA GLN A 76 -12.55 -3.96 13.58
C GLN A 76 -11.21 -4.62 13.87
N ASP A 77 -10.25 -4.49 12.96
CA ASP A 77 -8.89 -4.96 13.16
C ASP A 77 -8.18 -4.09 14.21
N ALA A 78 -7.59 -4.72 15.22
CA ALA A 78 -6.77 -4.03 16.21
C ALA A 78 -5.53 -3.37 15.56
N LEU A 79 -5.09 -3.88 14.41
CA LEU A 79 -3.98 -3.36 13.62
C LEU A 79 -4.42 -2.35 12.55
N TYR A 80 -5.68 -1.94 12.52
CA TYR A 80 -6.17 -0.92 11.56
C TYR A 80 -5.30 0.35 11.50
N PRO A 81 -4.78 0.91 12.62
CA PRO A 81 -3.87 2.06 12.55
C PRO A 81 -2.60 1.78 11.72
N HIS A 82 -2.08 0.55 11.74
CA HIS A 82 -0.94 0.15 10.93
C HIS A 82 -1.30 0.08 9.44
N SER A 83 -2.50 -0.42 9.11
CA SER A 83 -2.98 -0.42 7.73
C SER A 83 -3.16 1.00 7.19
N MET A 84 -3.64 1.93 8.02
CA MET A 84 -3.75 3.35 7.65
C MET A 84 -2.38 4.03 7.52
N ARG A 85 -1.40 3.64 8.33
CA ARG A 85 -0.03 4.11 8.18
C ARG A 85 0.59 3.63 6.87
N LEU A 86 0.41 2.36 6.53
CA LEU A 86 0.84 1.82 5.24
C LEU A 86 0.14 2.53 4.06
N TYR A 87 -1.16 2.81 4.18
CA TYR A 87 -1.87 3.63 3.20
C TYR A 87 -1.27 5.03 3.08
N GLY A 88 -0.88 5.65 4.19
CA GLY A 88 -0.29 6.99 4.23
C GLY A 88 1.08 7.12 3.56
N VAL A 89 1.81 6.03 3.32
CA VAL A 89 3.08 6.08 2.56
C VAL A 89 2.89 5.84 1.06
N CYS A 90 1.67 5.55 0.62
CA CYS A 90 1.32 5.31 -0.77
C CYS A 90 0.73 6.57 -1.39
N ASP A 91 0.97 6.79 -2.69
CA ASP A 91 0.34 7.87 -3.44
C ASP A 91 -1.19 7.70 -3.46
N PRO A 92 -1.96 8.60 -2.82
CA PRO A 92 -3.41 8.48 -2.77
C PRO A 92 -4.07 8.63 -4.14
N ALA A 93 -3.40 9.22 -5.13
CA ALA A 93 -3.92 9.28 -6.50
C ALA A 93 -3.87 7.92 -7.23
N GLN A 94 -3.05 6.99 -6.73
CA GLN A 94 -2.84 5.66 -7.29
C GLN A 94 -3.42 4.53 -6.41
N ALA A 95 -3.95 4.86 -5.22
CA ALA A 95 -4.43 3.90 -4.25
C ALA A 95 -5.93 3.61 -4.38
N GLU A 96 -6.29 2.34 -4.41
CA GLU A 96 -7.65 1.83 -4.19
C GLU A 96 -7.80 1.41 -2.73
N PHE A 97 -8.95 1.66 -2.12
CA PHE A 97 -9.20 1.38 -0.71
C PHE A 97 -10.56 0.68 -0.52
N TYR A 98 -10.53 -0.44 0.18
CA TYR A 98 -11.73 -1.21 0.51
C TYR A 98 -11.70 -1.64 1.99
N ASP A 99 -12.74 -1.28 2.73
CA ASP A 99 -12.94 -1.70 4.11
C ASP A 99 -14.02 -2.79 4.17
N HIS A 100 -13.61 -4.02 4.49
CA HIS A 100 -14.50 -5.16 4.62
C HIS A 100 -15.20 -5.23 6.00
N GLY A 101 -14.89 -4.29 6.91
CA GLY A 101 -15.60 -4.06 8.17
C GLY A 101 -15.38 -5.12 9.27
N SER A 102 -14.59 -6.17 9.01
CA SER A 102 -14.33 -7.26 9.97
C SER A 102 -12.99 -7.04 10.71
N ARG A 103 -12.49 -8.08 11.38
CA ARG A 103 -11.23 -8.08 12.15
C ARG A 103 -10.02 -8.38 11.24
N HIS A 104 -8.90 -8.81 11.84
CA HIS A 104 -7.67 -9.19 11.16
C HIS A 104 -7.78 -10.53 10.41
N LEU A 105 -8.44 -10.54 9.25
CA LEU A 105 -8.64 -11.74 8.43
C LEU A 105 -8.86 -11.40 6.96
N VAL A 106 -8.70 -12.39 6.09
CA VAL A 106 -9.17 -12.29 4.70
C VAL A 106 -10.62 -12.79 4.65
N PRO A 107 -11.61 -11.95 4.29
CA PRO A 107 -13.00 -12.39 4.19
C PRO A 107 -13.18 -13.47 3.13
N PHE A 108 -14.11 -14.39 3.36
CA PHE A 108 -14.42 -15.50 2.43
C PHE A 108 -15.90 -15.54 2.03
N ASP A 109 -16.71 -14.57 2.47
CA ASP A 109 -18.05 -14.40 1.93
C ASP A 109 -18.02 -13.79 0.53
N VAL A 110 -19.04 -14.12 -0.27
CA VAL A 110 -19.14 -13.72 -1.68
C VAL A 110 -19.11 -12.20 -1.83
N LYS A 111 -19.87 -11.49 -0.99
CA LYS A 111 -19.97 -10.02 -1.06
C LYS A 111 -18.61 -9.34 -0.88
N ASN A 112 -17.86 -9.71 0.16
CA ASN A 112 -16.54 -9.14 0.38
C ASN A 112 -15.55 -9.59 -0.71
N THR A 113 -15.67 -10.83 -1.20
CA THR A 113 -14.81 -11.34 -2.27
C THR A 113 -14.99 -10.54 -3.56
N GLU A 114 -16.23 -10.29 -3.99
CA GLU A 114 -16.53 -9.48 -5.17
C GLU A 114 -16.02 -8.04 -5.04
N ALA A 115 -16.18 -7.44 -3.87
CA ALA A 115 -15.70 -6.09 -3.62
C ALA A 115 -14.16 -5.98 -3.56
N MET A 116 -13.49 -6.98 -2.98
CA MET A 116 -12.03 -7.07 -3.03
C MET A 116 -11.51 -7.22 -4.47
N ILE A 117 -12.17 -8.04 -5.29
CA ILE A 117 -11.85 -8.19 -6.72
C ILE A 117 -11.99 -6.84 -7.43
N ALA A 118 -13.12 -6.14 -7.24
CA ALA A 118 -13.36 -4.85 -7.88
C ALA A 118 -12.29 -3.80 -7.52
N ALA A 119 -11.82 -3.79 -6.26
CA ALA A 119 -10.74 -2.91 -5.82
C ALA A 119 -9.40 -3.26 -6.50
N VAL A 120 -9.05 -4.55 -6.58
CA VAL A 120 -7.84 -5.02 -7.25
C VAL A 120 -7.86 -4.70 -8.75
N GLU A 121 -9.01 -4.89 -9.40
CA GLU A 121 -9.19 -4.50 -10.80
C GLU A 121 -9.03 -2.99 -11.02
N GLY A 122 -9.41 -2.16 -10.04
CA GLY A 122 -9.15 -0.72 -10.05
C GLY A 122 -7.67 -0.40 -10.22
N SER A 123 -6.82 -0.98 -9.38
CA SER A 123 -5.36 -0.79 -9.47
C SER A 123 -4.77 -1.40 -10.75
N ILE A 124 -5.29 -2.54 -11.23
CA ILE A 124 -4.88 -3.12 -12.52
C ILE A 124 -5.18 -2.16 -13.68
N ARG A 125 -6.37 -1.54 -13.71
CA ARG A 125 -6.71 -0.54 -14.74
C ARG A 125 -5.75 0.65 -14.73
N ARG A 126 -5.31 1.11 -13.55
CA ARG A 126 -4.31 2.19 -13.42
C ARG A 126 -2.98 1.83 -14.07
N VAL A 127 -2.53 0.58 -13.92
CA VAL A 127 -1.33 0.07 -14.59
C VAL A 127 -1.51 0.07 -16.12
N LEU A 128 -2.66 -0.41 -16.61
CA LEU A 128 -2.90 -0.59 -18.05
C LEU A 128 -3.10 0.71 -18.81
N VAL A 129 -3.72 1.72 -18.18
CA VAL A 129 -3.98 3.03 -18.81
C VAL A 129 -2.73 3.93 -18.79
N GLY A 130 -1.69 3.53 -18.06
CA GLY A 130 -0.50 4.32 -17.81
C GLY A 130 -0.74 5.30 -16.68
N GLY A 131 -0.23 4.98 -15.49
CA GLY A 131 0.01 5.98 -14.46
C GLY A 131 0.83 7.09 -15.09
N LYS A 132 0.26 8.29 -15.17
CA LYS A 132 0.91 9.47 -15.72
C LYS A 132 2.16 9.82 -14.93
#